data_AF-A0A8J3BRI4-F1
#
_entry.id   AF-A0A8J3BRI4-F1
#
_cell.length_a   1.000
_cell.length_b   1.000
_cell.length_c   1.000
_cell.angle_alpha   90.00
_cell.angle_beta   90.00
_cell.angle_gamma   90.00
#
_symmetry.space_group_name_H-M   'P 1'
#
loop_
_entity.id
_entity.type
_entity.pdbx_description
1 polymer ?
#
loop_
_entity_poly.entity_id
_entity_poly.type
_entity_poly.pdbx_seq_one_letter_code
_entity_poly.pdbx_strand_id
1 'polypeptide(L)'
;MTGAQSERELTAAARAFDHGDVDYAAQIEEDPPPPAETEPMVMRGVRLPVELDRRVRAAAERAGIPFSTLIREWIELGLTEAEDDRTIPLAALRRAIAHATQSIRAA
;
A
#
# COMPACT_ATOMS: atom_id res chain seq x y z
N MET A 1 -26.45 13.86 -26.48
CA MET A 1 -27.20 15.13 -26.30
C MET A 1 -26.63 15.99 -25.16
N THR A 2 -25.35 15.82 -24.80
CA THR A 2 -24.82 16.29 -23.50
C THR A 2 -23.80 17.42 -23.63
N GLY A 3 -22.97 17.46 -24.68
CA GLY A 3 -21.92 18.48 -24.84
C GLY A 3 -22.42 19.90 -25.12
N ALA A 4 -23.43 20.05 -25.99
CA ALA A 4 -23.96 21.37 -26.37
C ALA A 4 -24.78 22.04 -25.26
N GLN A 5 -25.19 21.28 -24.23
CA GLN A 5 -25.86 21.82 -23.05
C GLN A 5 -24.83 22.29 -22.03
N SER A 6 -23.77 21.50 -21.80
CA SER A 6 -22.65 21.88 -20.93
C SER A 6 -21.91 23.14 -21.40
N GLU A 7 -21.75 23.34 -22.71
CA GLU A 7 -21.09 24.54 -23.26
C GLU A 7 -21.92 25.82 -23.04
N ARG A 8 -23.25 25.71 -23.12
CA ARG A 8 -24.17 26.82 -22.82
C ARG A 8 -24.16 27.16 -21.33
N GLU A 9 -24.16 26.14 -20.48
CA GLU A 9 -24.08 26.29 -19.03
C GLU A 9 -22.77 26.97 -18.62
N LEU A 10 -21.63 26.57 -19.21
CA LEU A 10 -20.34 27.23 -18.96
C LEU A 10 -20.33 28.70 -19.39
N THR A 11 -20.87 28.99 -20.56
CA THR A 11 -20.92 30.37 -21.09
C THR A 11 -21.81 31.26 -20.23
N ALA A 12 -22.95 30.73 -19.77
CA ALA A 12 -23.85 31.44 -18.86
C ALA A 12 -23.18 31.69 -17.49
N ALA A 13 -22.48 30.70 -16.94
CA ALA A 13 -21.74 30.84 -15.69
C ALA A 13 -20.63 31.91 -15.80
N ALA A 14 -19.83 31.89 -16.88
CA ALA A 14 -18.79 32.88 -17.11
C ALA A 14 -19.33 34.32 -17.15
N ARG A 15 -20.52 34.54 -17.74
CA ARG A 15 -21.18 35.84 -17.73
C ARG A 15 -21.65 36.24 -16.33
N ALA A 16 -22.22 35.32 -15.57
CA ALA A 16 -22.63 35.60 -14.19
C ALA A 16 -21.45 36.02 -13.31
N PHE A 17 -20.29 35.37 -13.44
CA PHE A 17 -19.05 35.77 -12.76
C PHE A 17 -18.59 37.18 -13.17
N ASP A 18 -18.61 37.50 -14.46
CA ASP A 18 -18.21 38.81 -14.98
C ASP A 18 -19.12 39.96 -14.48
N HIS A 19 -20.42 39.68 -14.30
CA HIS A 19 -21.40 40.66 -13.84
C HIS A 19 -21.51 40.72 -12.31
N GLY A 20 -20.79 39.86 -11.59
CA GLY A 20 -20.90 39.76 -10.13
C GLY A 20 -22.22 39.19 -9.62
N ASP A 21 -23.05 38.63 -10.51
CA ASP A 21 -24.32 37.95 -10.20
C ASP A 21 -24.06 36.50 -9.75
N VAL A 22 -23.11 36.33 -8.83
CA VAL A 22 -22.76 35.03 -8.23
C VAL A 22 -22.91 35.13 -6.71
N ASP A 23 -23.80 34.29 -6.18
CA ASP A 23 -23.94 34.13 -4.74
C ASP A 23 -22.93 33.07 -4.29
N TYR A 24 -21.86 33.51 -3.61
CA TYR A 24 -20.90 32.59 -3.03
C TYR A 24 -21.53 31.98 -1.78
N ALA A 25 -21.95 30.72 -1.89
CA ALA A 25 -22.26 29.93 -0.72
C ALA A 25 -20.99 29.84 0.15
N ALA A 26 -20.96 30.64 1.21
CA ALA A 26 -19.88 30.61 2.18
C ALA A 26 -19.86 29.22 2.81
N GLN A 27 -18.87 28.42 2.41
CA GLN A 27 -18.50 27.15 3.04
C GLN A 27 -19.59 26.08 2.93
N ILE A 28 -19.56 25.32 1.85
CA ILE A 28 -20.07 23.94 1.92
C ILE A 28 -19.14 23.22 2.89
N GLU A 29 -19.62 22.97 4.10
CA GLU A 29 -18.96 22.08 5.05
C GLU A 29 -19.11 20.66 4.50
N GLU A 30 -18.27 20.32 3.53
CA GLU A 30 -18.11 18.94 3.11
C GLU A 30 -17.45 18.20 4.27
N ASP A 31 -18.18 17.27 4.87
CA ASP A 31 -17.64 16.37 5.87
C ASP A 31 -16.46 15.63 5.22
N PRO A 32 -15.23 15.72 5.78
CA PRO A 32 -14.10 15.04 5.19
C PRO A 32 -14.41 13.55 5.10
N PRO A 33 -13.95 12.86 4.04
CA PRO A 33 -14.13 11.43 3.93
C PRO A 33 -13.65 10.76 5.23
N PRO A 34 -14.37 9.75 5.73
CA PRO A 34 -14.00 9.10 6.98
C PRO A 34 -12.54 8.65 6.89
N PRO A 35 -11.76 8.81 7.97
CA PRO A 35 -10.38 8.36 7.97
C PRO A 35 -10.35 6.88 7.56
N ALA A 36 -9.42 6.53 6.67
CA ALA A 36 -9.23 5.14 6.26
C ALA A 36 -9.18 4.26 7.52
N GLU A 37 -9.98 3.19 7.55
CA GLU A 37 -9.98 2.24 8.64
C GLU A 37 -8.60 1.59 8.73
N THR A 38 -7.76 2.10 9.62
CA THR A 38 -6.49 1.48 9.96
C THR A 38 -6.71 0.44 11.02
N GLU A 39 -6.19 -0.76 10.81
CA GLU A 39 -6.17 -1.82 11.83
C GLU A 39 -5.63 -1.26 13.16
N PRO A 40 -6.30 -1.53 14.30
CA PRO A 40 -5.85 -1.03 15.60
C PRO A 40 -4.44 -1.52 15.92
N MET A 41 -3.51 -0.58 16.17
CA MET A 41 -2.10 -0.86 16.41
C MET A 41 -1.75 -0.81 17.90
N VAL A 42 -0.81 -1.66 18.34
CA VAL A 42 -0.28 -1.65 19.71
C VAL A 42 1.20 -1.29 19.74
N MET A 43 1.60 -0.48 20.72
CA MET A 43 3.00 -0.11 20.94
C MET A 43 3.78 -1.30 21.51
N ARG A 44 4.96 -1.57 20.95
CA ARG A 44 5.90 -2.61 21.42
C ARG A 44 7.32 -2.07 21.46
N GLY A 45 8.00 -2.22 22.60
CA GLY A 45 9.40 -1.84 22.75
C GLY A 45 10.33 -3.03 22.50
N VAL A 46 11.31 -2.87 21.61
CA VAL A 46 12.33 -3.89 21.30
C VAL A 46 13.72 -3.27 21.44
N ARG A 47 14.66 -3.99 22.07
CA ARG A 47 16.06 -3.56 22.13
C ARG A 47 16.77 -3.96 20.84
N LEU A 48 17.40 -2.99 20.19
CA LEU A 48 18.23 -3.20 19.01
C LEU A 48 19.66 -2.74 19.29
N PRO A 49 20.69 -3.42 18.74
CA PRO A 49 22.03 -2.86 18.68
C PRO A 49 22.01 -1.48 18.01
N VAL A 50 22.82 -0.54 18.51
CA VAL A 50 22.85 0.85 18.00
C VAL A 50 23.07 0.91 16.50
N GLU A 51 23.99 0.09 16.00
CA GLU A 51 24.31 0.08 14.57
C GLU A 51 23.17 -0.49 13.72
N LEU A 52 22.38 -1.43 14.27
CA LEU A 52 21.21 -1.95 13.58
C LEU A 52 20.11 -0.88 13.48
N ASP A 53 19.81 -0.18 14.57
CA ASP A 53 18.84 0.94 14.57
C ASP A 53 19.21 2.01 13.53
N ARG A 54 20.49 2.41 13.49
CA ARG A 54 20.99 3.35 12.47
C ARG A 54 20.79 2.86 11.05
N ARG A 55 21.12 1.59 10.77
CA ARG A 55 20.96 1.00 9.43
C ARG A 55 19.50 0.97 9.00
N VAL A 56 18.57 0.65 9.92
CA VAL A 56 17.14 0.66 9.64
C VAL A 56 16.65 2.08 9.36
N ARG A 57 17.07 3.08 10.17
CA ARG A 57 16.70 4.49 9.94
C ARG A 57 17.12 4.98 8.57
N ALA A 58 18.38 4.74 8.22
CA ALA A 58 18.92 5.10 6.92
C ALA A 58 18.17 4.37 5.77
N ALA A 59 17.71 3.14 5.98
CA ALA A 59 16.89 2.43 4.99
C ALA A 59 15.52 3.07 4.81
N ALA A 60 14.85 3.47 5.90
CA ALA A 60 13.56 4.14 5.84
C ALA A 60 13.66 5.51 5.14
N GLU A 61 14.71 6.26 5.44
CA GLU A 61 15.02 7.54 4.77
C GLU A 61 15.22 7.36 3.27
N ARG A 62 16.01 6.37 2.83
CA ARG A 62 16.21 6.07 1.41
C ARG A 62 14.92 5.66 0.71
N ALA A 63 14.03 4.96 1.42
CA ALA A 63 12.74 4.55 0.91
C ALA A 63 11.68 5.67 0.95
N GLY A 64 11.96 6.78 1.63
CA GLY A 64 11.02 7.89 1.78
C GLY A 64 9.80 7.57 2.64
N ILE A 65 9.88 6.57 3.52
CA ILE A 65 8.77 6.11 4.36
C ILE A 65 9.08 6.26 5.86
N PRO A 66 8.05 6.32 6.73
CA PRO A 66 8.26 6.34 8.17
C PRO A 66 9.02 5.11 8.67
N PHE A 67 9.87 5.31 9.67
CA PHE A 67 10.66 4.25 10.29
C PHE A 67 9.80 3.09 10.82
N SER A 68 8.66 3.39 11.44
CA SER A 68 7.71 2.39 11.94
C SER A 68 7.01 1.61 10.82
N THR A 69 6.81 2.23 9.64
CA THR A 69 6.26 1.56 8.46
C THR A 69 7.25 0.52 7.96
N LEU A 70 8.51 0.91 7.73
CA LEU A 70 9.53 -0.02 7.26
C LEU A 70 9.75 -1.20 8.24
N ILE A 71 9.80 -0.92 9.55
CA ILE A 71 9.92 -1.97 10.56
C ILE A 71 8.76 -2.96 10.48
N ARG A 72 7.53 -2.48 10.30
CA ARG A 72 6.35 -3.34 10.19
C ARG A 72 6.41 -4.20 8.94
N GLU A 73 6.72 -3.61 7.79
CA GLU A 73 6.87 -4.34 6.51
C GLU A 73 7.93 -5.44 6.60
N TRP A 74 9.07 -5.16 7.24
CA TRP A 74 10.10 -6.17 7.46
C TRP A 74 9.70 -7.26 8.44
N ILE A 75 8.88 -6.94 9.46
CA ILE A 75 8.31 -7.95 10.36
C ILE A 75 7.35 -8.85 9.59
N GLU A 76 6.43 -8.27 8.82
CA GLU A 76 5.47 -9.01 8.01
C GLU A 76 6.17 -9.91 6.99
N LEU A 77 7.13 -9.36 6.24
CA LEU A 77 7.95 -10.11 5.29
C LEU A 77 8.70 -11.26 5.97
N GLY A 78 9.35 -10.99 7.10
CA GLY A 78 10.08 -12.02 7.84
C GLY A 78 9.18 -13.12 8.38
N LEU A 79 7.93 -12.79 8.75
CA LEU A 79 6.92 -13.79 9.13
C LEU A 79 6.44 -14.60 7.93
N THR A 80 6.19 -13.97 6.78
CA THR A 80 5.82 -14.67 5.54
C THR A 80 6.93 -15.63 5.09
N GLU A 81 8.19 -15.19 5.10
CA GLU A 81 9.34 -16.04 4.75
C GLU A 81 9.48 -17.23 5.72
N ALA A 82 9.26 -17.01 7.02
CA ALA A 82 9.29 -18.08 8.03
C ALA A 82 8.11 -19.06 7.89
N GLU A 83 6.95 -18.59 7.45
CA GLU A 83 5.80 -19.42 7.12
C GLU A 83 6.03 -20.24 5.84
N ASP A 84 6.75 -19.68 4.86
CA ASP A 84 7.09 -20.32 3.59
C ASP A 84 8.26 -21.30 3.70
N ASP A 85 9.13 -21.16 4.71
CA ASP A 85 10.18 -22.13 5.06
C ASP A 85 9.60 -23.38 5.75
N ARG A 86 8.51 -23.91 5.18
CA ARG A 86 7.87 -25.15 5.61
C ARG A 86 8.84 -26.30 5.40
N THR A 87 9.26 -26.90 6.52
CA THR A 87 9.97 -28.18 6.55
C THR A 87 9.30 -29.20 5.62
N ILE A 88 9.93 -29.50 4.49
CA ILE A 88 9.40 -30.49 3.54
C ILE A 88 9.78 -31.90 4.05
N PRO A 89 8.84 -32.85 4.17
CA PRO A 89 9.19 -34.22 4.52
C PRO A 89 10.17 -34.80 3.50
N LEU A 90 11.31 -35.31 3.94
CA LEU A 90 12.35 -35.89 3.06
C LEU A 90 11.78 -36.98 2.12
N ALA A 91 10.77 -37.73 2.56
CA ALA A 91 10.07 -38.70 1.73
C ALA A 91 9.31 -38.07 0.55
N ALA A 92 8.69 -36.90 0.76
CA ALA A 92 8.03 -36.15 -0.31
C ALA A 92 9.04 -35.62 -1.32
N LEU A 93 10.18 -35.09 -0.84
CA LEU A 93 11.28 -34.65 -1.69
C LEU A 93 11.87 -35.80 -2.53
N ARG A 94 12.12 -36.96 -1.91
CA ARG A 94 12.61 -38.16 -2.61
C ARG A 94 11.66 -38.62 -3.72
N ARG A 95 10.34 -38.58 -3.47
CA ARG A 95 9.33 -38.92 -4.49
C ARG A 95 9.32 -37.93 -5.64
N ALA A 96 9.39 -36.63 -5.36
CA ALA A 96 9.44 -35.60 -6.39
C ALA A 96 10.66 -35.74 -7.31
N ILE A 97 11.85 -36.02 -6.74
CA ILE A 97 13.07 -36.27 -7.50
C ILE A 97 12.94 -37.51 -8.40
N ALA A 98 12.43 -38.61 -7.85
CA ALA A 98 12.23 -39.85 -8.61
C ALA A 98 11.26 -39.66 -9.78
N HIS A 99 10.17 -38.90 -9.57
CA HIS A 99 9.22 -38.56 -10.61
C HIS A 99 9.86 -37.68 -11.70
N ALA A 100 10.57 -36.61 -11.32
CA ALA A 100 11.21 -35.71 -12.26
C ALA A 100 12.28 -36.42 -13.14
N THR A 101 13.06 -37.33 -12.56
CA THR A 101 14.05 -38.12 -13.32
C THR A 101 13.43 -39.14 -14.26
N GLN A 102 12.26 -39.71 -13.92
CA GLN A 102 11.51 -40.57 -14.82
C GLN A 102 10.93 -39.80 -16.00
N SER A 103 10.38 -38.59 -15.76
CA SER A 103 9.86 -37.73 -16.82
C SER A 103 10.95 -37.32 -17.81
N ILE A 104 12.18 -37.05 -17.35
CA ILE A 104 13.32 -36.72 -18.23
C ILE A 104 13.77 -37.92 -19.08
N ARG A 105 13.62 -39.16 -18.59
CA ARG A 105 13.99 -40.38 -19.35
C ARG A 105 12.93 -40.83 -20.35
N ALA A 106 11.70 -40.36 -20.17
CA ALA A 106 10.57 -40.69 -21.05
C ALA A 106 10.38 -39.68 -22.20
N ALA A 107 11.17 -38.60 -22.22
CA ALA A 107 11.27 -37.61 -23.28
C ALA A 107 12.54 -37.86 -24.13
#